data_AF-A0A7C5DHD8-F1
#
_entry.id   AF-A0A7C5DHD8-F1
#
_cell.length_a   1.000
_cell.length_b   1.000
_cell.length_c   1.000
_cell.angle_alpha   90.00
_cell.angle_beta   90.00
_cell.angle_gamma   90.00
#
_symmetry.space_group_name_H-M   'P 1'
#
loop_
_entity.id
_entity.type
_entity.pdbx_description
1 polymer ?
#
loop_
_entity_poly.entity_id
_entity_poly.type
_entity_poly.pdbx_seq_one_letter_code
_entity_poly.pdbx_strand_id
1 'polypeptide(L)'
;MKEFKPKIVSFLCKWCTSAGADLAGTSRMKYPVSILPIRVMCSSRVDPMFVVKAFLNGADGVLIGGCHPGDCHYQEGNYHTRRRFVLLTKVFDSLGLDTKRLKLSWISASEGPKFAKVSNEYTEEIKSFGENPTRTNVFL
;
A
#
# COMPACT_ATOMS: atom_id res chain seq x y z
N MET A 1 16.54 -6.76 22.30
CA MET A 1 16.38 -5.91 21.09
C MET A 1 14.89 -5.62 20.90
N LYS A 2 14.49 -4.40 20.53
CA LYS A 2 13.08 -4.12 20.22
C LYS A 2 12.69 -4.87 18.95
N GLU A 3 11.55 -5.58 18.98
CA GLU A 3 11.00 -6.25 17.81
C GLU A 3 10.76 -5.24 16.68
N PHE A 4 11.25 -5.55 15.47
CA PHE A 4 11.04 -4.68 14.29
C PHE A 4 9.56 -4.66 13.91
N LYS A 5 8.99 -3.46 13.88
CA LYS A 5 7.60 -3.22 13.47
C LYS A 5 7.62 -2.34 12.22
N PRO A 6 7.33 -2.91 11.03
CA PRO A 6 7.34 -2.14 9.79
C PRO A 6 6.36 -0.97 9.83
N LYS A 7 6.74 0.14 9.20
CA LYS A 7 5.87 1.27 8.90
C LYS A 7 5.43 1.19 7.44
N ILE A 8 4.16 0.84 7.20
CA ILE A 8 3.62 0.66 5.85
C ILE A 8 2.66 1.79 5.52
N VAL A 9 3.10 2.75 4.72
CA VAL A 9 2.25 3.85 4.26
C VAL A 9 1.24 3.31 3.26
N SER A 10 -0.05 3.48 3.54
CA SER A 10 -1.10 2.80 2.80
C SER A 10 -2.12 3.77 2.22
N PHE A 11 -2.08 4.03 0.92
CA PHE A 11 -3.05 4.89 0.24
C PHE A 11 -4.32 4.10 -0.09
N LEU A 12 -5.43 4.39 0.57
CA LEU A 12 -6.67 3.64 0.42
C LEU A 12 -7.75 4.49 -0.26
N CYS A 13 -8.38 3.95 -1.31
CA CYS A 13 -9.52 4.63 -1.92
C CYS A 13 -10.72 4.65 -0.96
N LYS A 14 -11.42 5.78 -0.91
CA LYS A 14 -12.53 6.04 0.00
C LYS A 14 -13.66 5.01 -0.15
N TRP A 15 -14.00 4.67 -1.38
CA TRP A 15 -15.22 3.94 -1.70
C TRP A 15 -15.14 2.44 -1.45
N CYS A 16 -13.99 1.83 -1.72
CA CYS A 16 -13.83 0.38 -1.62
C CYS A 16 -12.86 0.01 -0.51
N THR A 17 -11.57 0.29 -0.67
CA THR A 17 -10.56 -0.25 0.26
C THR A 17 -10.63 0.36 1.65
N SER A 18 -10.90 1.67 1.77
CA SER A 18 -11.15 2.27 3.08
C SER A 18 -12.39 1.67 3.75
N ALA A 19 -13.47 1.43 2.99
CA ALA A 19 -14.66 0.78 3.52
C ALA A 19 -14.41 -0.69 3.91
N GLY A 20 -13.59 -1.42 3.16
CA GLY A 20 -13.13 -2.76 3.52
C GLY A 20 -12.27 -2.76 4.80
N ALA A 21 -11.45 -1.73 5.01
CA ALA A 21 -10.71 -1.52 6.25
C ALA A 21 -11.65 -1.23 7.44
N ASP A 22 -12.66 -0.36 7.22
CA ASP A 22 -13.69 -0.07 8.22
C ASP A 22 -14.47 -1.34 8.59
N LEU A 23 -14.85 -2.15 7.58
CA LEU A 23 -15.51 -3.44 7.78
C LEU A 23 -14.63 -4.38 8.62
N ALA A 24 -13.35 -4.53 8.29
CA ALA A 24 -12.42 -5.32 9.09
C ALA A 24 -12.36 -4.86 10.56
N GLY A 25 -12.38 -3.55 10.80
CA GLY A 25 -12.46 -2.95 12.13
C GLY A 25 -13.76 -3.28 12.87
N THR A 26 -14.91 -3.03 12.24
CA THR A 26 -16.24 -3.31 12.83
C THR A 26 -16.46 -4.79 13.12
N SER A 27 -15.91 -5.68 12.28
CA SER A 27 -15.93 -7.13 12.48
C SER A 27 -14.83 -7.63 13.42
N ARG A 28 -14.07 -6.74 14.05
CA ARG A 28 -13.01 -7.06 15.04
C ARG A 28 -11.92 -7.99 14.50
N MET A 29 -11.67 -7.96 13.20
CA MET A 29 -10.62 -8.75 12.56
C MET A 29 -9.26 -8.24 13.02
N LYS A 30 -8.36 -9.17 13.35
CA LYS A 30 -7.01 -8.84 13.81
C LYS A 30 -6.06 -8.71 12.61
N TYR A 31 -5.30 -7.62 12.60
CA TYR A 31 -4.20 -7.38 11.69
C TYR A 31 -3.14 -6.49 12.38
N PRO A 32 -1.88 -6.50 11.91
CA PRO A 32 -0.80 -5.72 12.50
C PRO A 32 -1.06 -4.22 12.48
N VAL A 33 -0.57 -3.52 13.49
CA VAL A 33 -0.59 -2.04 13.59
C VAL A 33 0.39 -1.34 12.63
N SER A 34 0.97 -2.08 11.68
CA SER A 34 1.96 -1.60 10.70
C SER A 34 1.35 -0.82 9.54
N ILE A 35 0.05 -1.01 9.26
CA ILE A 35 -0.67 -0.32 8.20
C ILE A 35 -1.02 1.10 8.66
N LEU A 36 -0.47 2.11 7.98
CA LEU A 36 -0.70 3.54 8.22
C LEU A 36 -1.57 4.11 7.09
N PRO A 37 -2.91 4.14 7.24
CA PRO A 37 -3.81 4.49 6.16
C PRO A 37 -3.84 6.00 5.87
N ILE A 38 -3.68 6.36 4.61
CA ILE A 38 -3.96 7.69 4.04
C ILE A 38 -5.16 7.53 3.11
N ARG A 39 -6.27 8.15 3.47
CA ARG A 39 -7.50 8.09 2.67
C ARG A 39 -7.43 9.04 1.49
N VAL A 40 -7.71 8.52 0.29
CA VAL A 40 -7.86 9.30 -0.95
C VAL A 40 -9.20 8.98 -1.59
N MET A 41 -9.76 9.87 -2.41
CA MET A 41 -11.07 9.61 -3.03
C MET A 41 -11.03 8.43 -4.01
N CYS A 42 -9.98 8.34 -4.81
CA CYS A 42 -9.76 7.26 -5.77
C CYS A 42 -8.30 6.81 -5.71
N SER A 43 -8.00 5.56 -6.06
CA SER A 43 -6.62 5.12 -6.19
C SER A 43 -5.87 5.92 -7.27
N SER A 44 -6.56 6.47 -8.27
CA SER A 44 -5.96 7.34 -9.30
C SER A 44 -5.42 8.66 -8.76
N ARG A 45 -5.87 9.06 -7.56
CA ARG A 45 -5.36 10.26 -6.88
C ARG A 45 -3.94 10.05 -6.36
N VAL A 46 -3.51 8.80 -6.20
CA VAL A 46 -2.16 8.47 -5.77
C VAL A 46 -1.19 8.81 -6.89
N ASP A 47 -0.52 9.94 -6.72
CA ASP A 47 0.58 10.36 -7.58
C ASP A 47 1.79 9.45 -7.29
N PRO A 48 2.49 8.92 -8.32
CA PRO A 48 3.72 8.16 -8.12
C PRO A 48 4.74 8.87 -7.23
N MET A 49 4.80 10.20 -7.24
CA MET A 49 5.68 10.97 -6.37
C MET A 49 5.34 10.85 -4.89
N PHE A 50 4.08 10.59 -4.53
CA PHE A 50 3.72 10.31 -3.15
C PHE A 50 4.29 8.98 -2.67
N VAL A 51 4.33 7.98 -3.55
CA VAL A 51 4.91 6.66 -3.26
C VAL A 51 6.42 6.77 -3.10
N VAL A 52 7.09 7.43 -4.06
CA VAL A 52 8.53 7.69 -3.99
C VAL A 52 8.88 8.46 -2.72
N LYS A 53 8.16 9.54 -2.42
CA LYS A 53 8.39 10.36 -1.23
C LYS A 53 8.17 9.56 0.07
N ALA A 54 7.12 8.76 0.15
CA ALA A 54 6.87 7.90 1.31
C ALA A 54 8.03 6.92 1.53
N PHE A 55 8.50 6.28 0.46
CA PHE A 55 9.62 5.36 0.49
C PHE A 55 10.91 6.06 0.94
N LEU A 56 11.30 7.17 0.29
CA LEU A 56 12.51 7.93 0.65
C LEU A 56 12.47 8.49 2.07
N ASN A 57 11.29 8.83 2.60
CA ASN A 57 11.10 9.24 3.99
C ASN A 57 11.14 8.07 4.99
N GLY A 58 11.49 6.86 4.55
CA GLY A 58 11.74 5.71 5.42
C GLY A 58 10.53 4.83 5.69
N ALA A 59 9.51 4.84 4.85
CA ALA A 59 8.46 3.82 4.89
C ALA A 59 9.07 2.46 4.54
N ASP A 60 8.83 1.44 5.37
CA ASP A 60 9.34 0.08 5.14
C ASP A 60 8.63 -0.62 3.98
N GLY A 61 7.39 -0.18 3.68
CA GLY A 61 6.67 -0.52 2.48
C GLY A 61 5.59 0.52 2.15
N VAL A 62 5.13 0.51 0.90
CA VAL A 62 4.00 1.33 0.45
C VAL A 62 2.91 0.42 -0.13
N LEU A 63 1.68 0.60 0.32
CA LEU A 63 0.50 -0.11 -0.18
C LEU A 63 -0.44 0.87 -0.88
N ILE A 64 -0.96 0.50 -2.05
CA ILE A 64 -2.05 1.20 -2.73
C ILE A 64 -3.26 0.27 -2.76
N GLY A 65 -4.37 0.73 -2.19
CA GLY A 65 -5.65 0.06 -2.16
C GLY A 65 -6.65 0.73 -3.09
N GLY A 66 -7.24 -0.03 -4.02
CA GLY A 66 -8.29 0.46 -4.91
C GLY A 66 -9.50 -0.47 -5.00
N CYS A 67 -10.55 0.02 -5.67
CA CYS A 67 -11.67 -0.82 -6.12
C CYS A 67 -11.19 -1.84 -7.17
N HIS A 68 -11.88 -2.97 -7.28
CA HIS A 68 -11.66 -3.93 -8.36
C HIS A 68 -11.78 -3.28 -9.74
N PRO A 69 -10.94 -3.68 -10.71
CA PRO A 69 -11.11 -3.26 -12.10
C PRO A 69 -12.54 -3.52 -12.59
N GLY A 70 -13.23 -2.49 -13.09
CA GLY A 70 -14.66 -2.52 -13.44
C GLY A 70 -15.57 -1.88 -12.39
N ASP A 71 -15.17 -1.86 -11.12
CA ASP A 71 -15.98 -1.37 -9.99
C ASP A 71 -15.54 0.00 -9.47
N CYS A 72 -14.75 0.75 -10.25
CA CYS A 72 -14.30 2.06 -9.79
C CYS A 72 -15.49 3.02 -9.66
N HIS A 73 -15.63 3.66 -8.50
CA HIS A 73 -16.64 4.70 -8.31
C HIS A 73 -16.51 5.85 -9.32
N TYR A 74 -15.29 6.09 -9.81
CA TYR A 74 -14.99 7.08 -10.85
C TYR A 74 -14.72 6.43 -12.21
N GLN A 75 -15.36 5.27 -12.46
CA GLN A 75 -15.35 4.49 -13.70
C GLN A 75 -13.98 3.89 -14.06
N GLU A 76 -13.00 4.73 -14.39
CA GLU A 76 -11.72 4.27 -14.95
C GLU A 76 -10.50 4.56 -14.07
N GLY A 77 -10.69 5.25 -12.94
CA GLY A 77 -9.60 5.71 -12.08
C GLY A 77 -8.57 4.62 -11.73
N ASN A 78 -9.04 3.43 -11.33
CA ASN A 78 -8.16 2.33 -10.97
C ASN A 78 -7.35 1.77 -12.16
N TYR A 79 -7.80 1.88 -13.40
CA TYR A 79 -6.99 1.50 -14.57
C TYR A 79 -5.80 2.44 -14.78
N HIS A 80 -5.95 3.74 -14.48
CA HIS A 80 -4.81 4.66 -14.47
C HIS A 80 -3.80 4.27 -13.38
N THR A 81 -4.27 3.94 -12.18
CA THR A 81 -3.42 3.45 -11.08
C THR A 81 -2.65 2.19 -11.50
N ARG A 82 -3.34 1.22 -12.12
CA ARG A 82 -2.71 -0.03 -12.59
C ARG A 82 -1.56 0.24 -13.56
N ARG A 83 -1.77 1.10 -14.55
CA ARG A 83 -0.73 1.48 -15.53
C ARG A 83 0.44 2.22 -14.87
N ARG A 84 0.15 3.21 -14.02
CA ARG A 84 1.17 3.99 -13.29
C ARG A 84 1.98 3.12 -12.33
N PHE A 85 1.35 2.15 -11.66
CA PHE A 85 2.03 1.25 -10.74
C PHE A 85 3.06 0.39 -11.47
N VAL A 86 2.73 -0.17 -12.64
CA VAL A 86 3.69 -0.94 -13.46
C VAL A 86 4.89 -0.08 -13.85
N LEU A 87 4.67 1.17 -14.28
CA LEU A 87 5.76 2.08 -14.63
C LEU A 87 6.61 2.43 -13.40
N LEU A 88 5.98 2.70 -12.26
CA LEU A 88 6.66 3.01 -11.01
C LEU A 88 7.54 1.85 -10.53
N THR A 89 7.06 0.61 -10.63
CA THR A 89 7.86 -0.58 -10.30
C THR A 89 9.09 -0.70 -11.19
N LYS A 90 8.98 -0.42 -12.49
CA LYS A 90 10.14 -0.40 -13.41
C LYS A 90 11.16 0.69 -13.06
N VAL A 91 10.67 1.87 -12.65
CA VAL A 91 11.54 2.96 -12.19
C VAL A 91 12.27 2.55 -10.91
N PHE A 92 11.57 1.95 -9.93
CA PHE A 92 12.20 1.43 -8.71
C PHE A 92 13.29 0.41 -9.03
N ASP A 93 12.99 -0.55 -9.89
CA ASP A 93 13.95 -1.58 -10.33
C ASP A 93 15.20 -0.96 -11.00
N SER A 94 14.99 0.01 -11.91
CA SER A 94 16.09 0.71 -12.60
C SER A 94 16.98 1.52 -11.65
N LEU A 95 16.45 1.93 -10.50
CA LEU A 95 17.18 2.63 -9.44
C LEU A 95 17.81 1.68 -8.40
N GLY A 96 17.68 0.36 -8.58
CA GLY A 96 18.14 -0.64 -7.60
C GLY A 96 17.36 -0.64 -6.30
N LEU A 97 16.14 -0.08 -6.29
CA LEU A 97 15.25 -0.08 -5.13
C LEU A 97 14.43 -1.37 -5.08
N ASP A 98 14.19 -1.87 -3.87
CA ASP A 98 13.44 -3.10 -3.67
C ASP A 98 11.95 -2.91 -4.05
N THR A 99 11.61 -3.43 -5.23
CA THR A 99 10.26 -3.41 -5.78
C THR A 99 9.23 -4.15 -4.92
N LYS A 100 9.65 -5.11 -4.09
CA LYS A 100 8.74 -5.86 -3.19
C LYS A 100 8.23 -5.00 -2.03
N ARG A 101 8.83 -3.83 -1.81
CA ARG A 101 8.34 -2.82 -0.87
C ARG A 101 7.22 -1.95 -1.44
N LEU A 102 6.77 -2.22 -2.67
CA LEU A 102 5.59 -1.62 -3.28
C LEU A 102 4.50 -2.68 -3.50
N LYS A 103 3.27 -2.40 -3.07
CA LYS A 103 2.13 -3.31 -3.28
C LYS A 103 0.89 -2.58 -3.78
N LEU A 104 0.22 -3.18 -4.75
CA LEU A 104 -1.08 -2.76 -5.24
C LEU A 104 -2.09 -3.87 -4.97
N SER A 105 -3.19 -3.54 -4.29
CA SER A 105 -4.25 -4.49 -3.98
C SER A 105 -5.62 -3.92 -4.32
N TRP A 106 -6.50 -4.78 -4.83
CA TRP A 106 -7.88 -4.45 -5.17
C TRP A 106 -8.80 -5.07 -4.13
N ILE A 107 -9.47 -4.23 -3.35
CA ILE A 107 -10.25 -4.62 -2.17
C ILE A 107 -11.57 -3.84 -2.21
N SER A 108 -12.68 -4.57 -2.33
CA SER A 108 -14.05 -4.05 -2.31
C SER A 108 -14.46 -3.58 -0.90
N ALA A 109 -15.58 -2.87 -0.81
CA ALA A 109 -16.13 -2.44 0.48
C ALA A 109 -16.57 -3.62 1.38
N SER A 110 -16.98 -4.75 0.79
CA SER A 110 -17.41 -5.95 1.51
C SER A 110 -16.28 -6.93 1.83
N GLU A 111 -15.05 -6.63 1.41
CA GLU A 111 -13.89 -7.52 1.50
C GLU A 111 -13.05 -7.26 2.78
N GLY A 112 -13.71 -7.09 3.93
CA GLY A 112 -13.04 -6.96 5.25
C GLY A 112 -12.04 -8.09 5.56
N PRO A 113 -12.40 -9.38 5.37
CA PRO A 113 -11.48 -10.49 5.57
C PRO A 113 -10.23 -10.41 4.68
N LYS A 114 -10.40 -9.93 3.45
CA LYS A 114 -9.30 -9.76 2.50
C LYS A 114 -8.40 -8.58 2.90
N PHE A 115 -8.97 -7.47 3.38
CA PHE A 115 -8.17 -6.37 3.92
C PHE A 115 -7.28 -6.84 5.08
N ALA A 116 -7.85 -7.58 6.03
CA ALA A 116 -7.08 -8.16 7.13
C ALA A 116 -6.01 -9.12 6.61
N LYS A 117 -6.34 -10.01 5.68
CA LYS A 117 -5.38 -10.94 5.05
C LYS A 117 -4.22 -10.20 4.38
N VAL A 118 -4.50 -9.24 3.50
CA VAL A 118 -3.48 -8.43 2.79
C VAL A 118 -2.59 -7.69 3.79
N SER A 119 -3.18 -7.13 4.86
CA SER A 119 -2.44 -6.42 5.89
C SER A 119 -1.47 -7.34 6.66
N ASN A 120 -1.93 -8.54 7.02
CA ASN A 120 -1.08 -9.55 7.67
C ASN A 120 0.05 -9.99 6.74
N GLU A 121 -0.29 -10.50 5.55
CA GLU A 121 0.67 -11.04 4.59
C GLU A 121 1.71 -10.01 4.18
N TYR A 122 1.29 -8.77 3.90
CA TYR A 122 2.24 -7.73 3.50
C TYR A 122 3.11 -7.27 4.67
N THR A 123 2.59 -7.24 5.89
CA THR A 123 3.41 -6.93 7.06
C THR A 123 4.51 -7.98 7.27
N GLU A 124 4.17 -9.26 7.16
CA GLU A 124 5.16 -10.35 7.30
C GLU A 124 6.19 -10.34 6.16
N GLU A 125 5.74 -10.05 4.93
CA GLU A 125 6.62 -9.84 3.78
C GLU A 125 7.65 -8.72 4.06
N ILE A 126 7.20 -7.54 4.52
CA ILE A 126 8.11 -6.43 4.83
C ILE A 126 9.01 -6.73 6.04
N LYS A 127 8.52 -7.45 7.06
CA LYS A 127 9.35 -7.89 8.18
C LYS A 127 10.52 -8.74 7.70
N SER A 128 10.31 -9.62 6.72
CA SER A 128 11.37 -10.48 6.18
C SER A 128 12.49 -9.71 5.46
N PHE A 129 12.20 -8.50 4.97
CA PHE A 129 13.19 -7.62 4.33
C PHE A 129 13.90 -6.67 5.31
N GLY A 130 13.41 -6.56 6.55
CA GLY A 130 13.94 -5.63 7.53
C GLY A 130 13.67 -4.15 7.22
N GLU A 131 14.38 -3.27 7.92
CA GLU A 131 14.23 -1.82 7.79
C GLU A 131 14.53 -1.33 6.37
N ASN A 132 13.82 -0.29 5.92
CA ASN A 132 14.11 0.33 4.64
C ASN A 132 15.54 0.94 4.63
N PRO A 133 16.41 0.54 3.68
CA PRO A 133 17.77 1.05 3.58
C PRO A 133 17.87 2.57 3.37
N THR A 134 16.85 3.21 2.79
CA THR A 134 16.84 4.66 2.57
C THR A 134 16.75 5.47 3.87
N ARG A 135 16.49 4.83 5.02
CA ARG A 135 16.51 5.49 6.34
C ARG A 135 17.90 5.88 6.78
N THR A 136 18.92 5.12 6.35
CA THR A 136 20.30 5.32 6.77
C THR A 136 21.11 5.95 5.64
N ASN A 137 20.87 5.52 4.40
CA ASN A 137 21.55 6.03 3.23
C ASN A 137 20.54 6.30 2.12
N VAL A 138 20.29 7.57 1.82
CA VAL A 138 19.71 7.94 0.52
C VAL A 138 20.89 8.12 -0.43
N PHE A 139 21.43 7.05 -0.98
CA PHE A 139 22.42 7.18 -2.04
C PHE A 139 21.71 7.61 -3.33
N LEU A 140 21.92 8.88 -3.69
CA LEU A 140 22.83 9.17 -4.80
C LEU A 140 24.26 9.10 -4.27
#